data_AF-A0A653HK56-F1
#
_entry.id   AF-A0A653HK56-F1
#
_cell.length_a   1.000
_cell.length_b   1.000
_cell.length_c   1.000
_cell.angle_alpha   90.00
_cell.angle_beta   90.00
_cell.angle_gamma   90.00
#
_symmetry.space_group_name_H-M   'P 1'
#
loop_
_entity.id
_entity.type
_entity.pdbx_description
1 polymer ?
#
loop_
_entity_poly.entity_id
_entity_poly.type
_entity_poly.pdbx_seq_one_letter_code
_entity_poly.pdbx_strand_id
1 'polypeptide(L)'
;GFGKKCCSKLFGTIKGPSVTHSILFGIFGGLTYYGSYYLYRYLKITYFDTMHVSNESRRRYMEKQMLFYNDMGYDLSMKYIGNLCQYYDPVALRLPFQPLDDKYRL
;
A
#
# COMPACT_ATOMS: atom_id res chain seq x y z
N GLY A 1 -40.84 48.60 3.58
CA GLY A 1 -41.61 47.46 3.04
C GLY A 1 -40.65 46.33 2.65
N PHE A 2 -41.14 45.09 2.71
CA PHE A 2 -40.53 43.82 2.27
C PHE A 2 -39.11 43.43 2.74
N GLY A 3 -38.05 44.21 2.48
CA GLY A 3 -36.66 43.83 2.80
C GLY A 3 -36.39 43.61 4.29
N LYS A 4 -36.93 44.48 5.16
CA LYS A 4 -36.83 44.34 6.63
C LYS A 4 -37.55 43.09 7.18
N LYS A 5 -38.63 42.63 6.50
CA LYS A 5 -39.38 41.41 6.89
C LYS A 5 -38.69 40.12 6.40
N CYS A 6 -38.00 40.15 5.26
CA CYS A 6 -37.18 39.02 4.81
C CYS A 6 -35.91 38.86 5.65
N CYS A 7 -35.21 39.96 5.96
CA CYS A 7 -34.08 39.91 6.88
C CYS A 7 -34.51 39.43 8.28
N SER A 8 -35.63 39.90 8.83
CA SER A 8 -36.09 39.42 10.14
C SER A 8 -36.51 37.94 10.14
N LYS A 9 -37.05 37.43 9.03
CA LYS A 9 -37.36 36.00 8.85
C LYS A 9 -36.08 35.15 8.71
N LEU A 10 -35.07 35.60 7.98
CA LEU A 10 -33.74 34.98 7.93
C LEU A 10 -33.08 34.96 9.31
N PHE A 11 -33.13 36.07 10.05
CA PHE A 11 -32.65 36.14 11.43
C PHE A 11 -33.45 35.24 12.38
N GLY A 12 -34.76 35.11 12.20
CA GLY A 12 -35.60 34.15 12.94
C GLY A 12 -35.31 32.68 12.58
N THR A 13 -34.82 32.42 11.38
CA THR A 13 -34.40 31.09 10.90
C THR A 13 -33.01 30.71 11.44
N ILE A 14 -32.13 31.70 11.62
CA ILE A 14 -30.75 31.52 12.14
C ILE A 14 -30.73 31.52 13.68
N LYS A 15 -31.63 32.23 14.35
CA LYS A 15 -31.60 32.46 15.81
C LYS A 15 -32.84 31.94 16.56
N GLY A 16 -33.92 31.58 15.86
CA GLY A 16 -35.14 31.02 16.46
C GLY A 16 -35.25 29.50 16.29
N PRO A 17 -35.98 28.80 17.18
CA PRO A 17 -36.18 27.35 17.09
C PRO A 17 -37.01 27.02 15.85
N SER A 18 -36.34 26.53 14.80
CA SER A 18 -36.93 26.18 13.50
C SER A 18 -36.27 24.92 12.96
N VAL A 19 -36.97 24.15 12.11
CA VAL A 19 -36.44 22.91 11.51
C VAL A 19 -35.13 23.16 10.76
N THR A 20 -35.04 24.30 10.08
CA THR A 20 -33.83 24.79 9.40
C THR A 20 -32.66 25.06 10.35
N HIS A 21 -32.92 25.58 11.56
CA HIS A 21 -31.89 25.79 12.58
C HIS A 21 -31.34 24.46 13.09
N SER A 22 -32.21 23.44 13.28
CA SER A 22 -31.78 22.10 13.68
C SER A 22 -30.93 21.41 12.61
N ILE A 23 -31.26 21.57 11.33
CA ILE A 23 -30.46 21.02 10.21
C ILE A 23 -29.07 21.68 10.19
N LEU A 24 -29.01 23.01 10.29
CA LEU A 24 -27.73 23.73 10.35
C LEU A 24 -26.91 23.34 11.58
N PHE A 25 -27.54 23.21 12.74
CA PHE A 25 -26.87 22.73 13.96
C PHE A 25 -26.34 21.31 13.79
N GLY A 26 -27.07 20.42 13.12
CA GLY A 26 -26.60 19.07 12.78
C GLY A 26 -25.36 19.09 11.87
N ILE A 27 -25.36 19.96 10.86
CA ILE A 27 -24.20 20.14 9.95
C ILE A 27 -22.99 20.66 10.73
N PHE A 28 -23.16 21.70 11.54
CA PHE A 28 -22.08 22.25 12.38
C PHE A 28 -21.59 21.25 13.42
N GLY A 29 -22.50 20.46 14.01
CA GLY A 29 -22.16 19.36 14.90
C GLY A 29 -21.28 18.32 14.22
N GLY A 30 -21.64 17.90 13.00
CA GLY A 30 -20.85 16.98 12.19
C GLY A 30 -19.47 17.55 11.86
N LEU A 31 -19.39 18.80 11.40
CA LEU A 31 -18.12 19.47 11.11
C LEU A 31 -17.23 19.60 12.33
N THR A 32 -17.79 19.97 13.49
CA THR A 32 -17.03 20.10 14.74
C THR A 32 -16.56 18.75 15.26
N TYR A 33 -17.39 17.71 15.14
CA TYR A 33 -17.03 16.35 15.53
C TYR A 33 -15.87 15.81 14.69
N TYR A 34 -15.98 15.86 13.36
CA TYR A 34 -14.88 15.42 12.51
C TYR A 34 -13.65 16.33 12.65
N GLY A 35 -13.83 17.64 12.81
CA GLY A 35 -12.73 18.57 13.06
C GLY A 35 -11.94 18.23 14.33
N SER A 36 -12.63 17.96 15.44
CA SER A 36 -11.99 17.54 16.69
C SER A 36 -11.36 16.14 16.57
N TYR A 37 -11.97 15.23 15.83
CA TYR A 37 -11.39 13.91 15.53
C TYR A 37 -10.07 14.02 14.76
N TYR A 38 -10.01 14.86 13.72
CA TYR A 38 -8.78 15.10 12.96
C TYR A 38 -7.70 15.74 13.84
N LEU A 39 -8.07 16.68 14.71
CA LEU A 39 -7.14 17.29 15.67
C LEU A 39 -6.60 16.25 16.66
N TYR A 40 -7.46 15.37 17.19
CA TYR A 40 -7.02 14.24 18.03
C TYR A 40 -6.04 13.33 17.27
N ARG A 41 -6.35 12.97 16.03
CA ARG A 41 -5.47 12.13 15.19
C ARG A 41 -4.14 12.81 14.93
N TYR A 42 -4.14 14.11 14.67
CA TYR A 42 -2.92 14.91 14.50
C TYR A 42 -2.05 14.82 15.75
N LEU A 43 -2.59 15.11 16.94
CA LEU A 43 -1.85 15.03 18.18
C LEU A 43 -1.34 13.60 18.46
N LYS A 44 -2.16 12.58 18.23
CA LYS A 44 -1.76 11.17 18.41
C LYS A 44 -0.60 10.81 17.50
N ILE A 45 -0.66 11.17 16.22
CA ILE A 45 0.36 10.79 15.24
C ILE A 45 1.66 11.54 15.50
N THR A 46 1.57 12.84 15.78
CA THR A 46 2.76 13.68 15.98
C THR A 46 3.52 13.36 17.26
N TYR A 47 2.82 13.06 18.36
CA TYR A 47 3.46 12.94 19.68
C TYR A 47 3.43 11.51 20.27
N PHE A 48 2.50 10.66 19.85
CA PHE A 48 2.22 9.37 20.50
C PHE A 48 2.22 8.19 19.51
N ASP A 49 3.03 8.24 18.44
CA ASP A 49 3.07 7.18 17.43
C ASP A 49 4.44 6.55 17.26
N THR A 50 4.77 5.62 18.16
CA THR A 50 5.96 4.76 18.05
C THR A 50 5.72 3.55 17.13
N MET A 51 4.45 3.18 16.93
CA MET A 51 4.07 1.99 16.17
C MET A 51 4.30 2.14 14.67
N HIS A 52 4.17 3.36 14.14
CA HIS A 52 4.44 3.61 12.73
C HIS A 52 5.89 3.27 12.36
N VAL A 53 6.85 3.82 13.11
CA VAL A 53 8.29 3.62 12.84
C VAL A 53 8.70 2.15 13.05
N SER A 54 8.17 1.48 14.08
CA SER A 54 8.48 0.07 14.33
C SER A 54 7.95 -0.83 13.21
N ASN A 55 6.73 -0.59 12.73
CA ASN A 55 6.14 -1.36 11.64
C ASN A 55 6.88 -1.13 10.31
N GLU A 56 7.28 0.10 10.00
CA GLU A 56 8.05 0.40 8.79
C GLU A 56 9.45 -0.23 8.81
N SER A 57 10.11 -0.23 9.97
CA SER A 57 11.38 -0.94 10.14
C SER A 57 11.19 -2.45 9.94
N ARG A 58 10.15 -3.03 10.57
CA ARG A 58 9.84 -4.45 10.44
C ARG A 58 9.52 -4.83 9.00
N ARG A 59 8.74 -4.02 8.28
CA ARG A 59 8.42 -4.26 6.87
C ARG A 59 9.67 -4.30 6.00
N ARG A 60 10.57 -3.32 6.14
CA ARG A 60 11.84 -3.28 5.39
C ARG A 60 12.75 -4.49 5.72
N TYR A 61 12.72 -4.96 6.96
CA TYR A 61 13.43 -6.18 7.34
C TYR A 61 12.86 -7.41 6.61
N MET A 62 11.54 -7.56 6.59
CA MET A 62 10.89 -8.70 5.93
C MET A 62 11.10 -8.68 4.41
N GLU A 63 11.10 -7.49 3.80
CA GLU A 63 11.41 -7.34 2.36
C GLU A 63 12.83 -7.82 2.04
N LYS A 64 13.83 -7.44 2.84
CA LYS A 64 15.21 -7.92 2.66
C LYS A 64 15.33 -9.42 2.85
N GLN A 65 14.66 -9.95 3.87
CA GLN A 65 14.66 -11.37 4.15
C GLN A 65 14.04 -12.17 2.99
N MET A 66 12.94 -11.67 2.41
CA MET A 66 12.31 -12.27 1.24
C MET A 66 13.25 -12.30 0.03
N LEU A 67 13.91 -11.18 -0.29
CA LEU A 67 14.86 -11.10 -1.40
C LEU A 67 16.02 -12.08 -1.20
N PHE A 68 16.59 -12.12 0.01
CA PHE A 68 17.68 -13.05 0.33
C PHE A 68 17.29 -14.52 0.10
N TYR A 69 16.12 -14.94 0.58
CA TYR A 69 15.67 -16.32 0.38
C TYR A 69 15.34 -16.63 -1.08
N ASN A 70 14.87 -15.63 -1.83
CA ASN A 70 14.59 -15.78 -3.24
C ASN A 70 15.90 -16.00 -4.03
N ASP A 71 16.92 -15.17 -3.81
CA ASP A 71 18.24 -15.32 -4.44
C ASP A 71 18.90 -16.65 -4.05
N MET A 72 18.85 -17.02 -2.77
CA MET A 72 19.38 -18.29 -2.29
C MET A 72 18.67 -19.49 -2.93
N GLY A 73 17.34 -19.40 -3.12
CA GLY A 73 16.56 -20.41 -3.82
C GLY A 73 16.96 -20.54 -5.29
N TYR A 74 17.18 -19.41 -5.97
CA TYR A 74 17.67 -19.39 -7.34
C TYR A 74 19.06 -20.01 -7.45
N ASP A 75 20.01 -19.62 -6.60
CA ASP A 75 21.36 -20.18 -6.58
C ASP A 75 21.38 -21.68 -6.37
N LEU A 76 20.53 -22.19 -5.47
CA LEU A 76 20.41 -23.62 -5.22
C LEU A 76 19.86 -24.35 -6.46
N SER A 77 18.85 -23.78 -7.11
CA SER A 77 18.28 -24.35 -8.34
C SER A 77 19.27 -24.34 -9.51
N MET A 78 20.08 -23.28 -9.64
CA MET A 78 21.12 -23.17 -10.67
C MET A 78 22.23 -24.18 -10.44
N LYS A 79 22.65 -24.40 -9.19
CA LYS A 79 23.63 -25.46 -8.86
C LYS A 79 23.10 -26.85 -9.21
N TYR A 80 21.81 -27.11 -8.99
CA TYR A 80 21.19 -28.36 -9.39
C TYR A 80 21.22 -28.56 -10.92
N ILE A 81 20.87 -27.52 -11.69
CA ILE A 81 20.95 -27.58 -13.16
C ILE A 81 22.40 -27.73 -13.63
N GLY A 82 23.34 -27.02 -13.03
CA GLY A 82 24.76 -27.15 -13.34
C GLY A 82 25.32 -28.54 -13.06
N ASN A 83 24.80 -29.24 -12.04
CA ASN A 83 25.14 -30.64 -11.78
C ASN A 83 24.64 -31.55 -12.93
N LEU A 84 23.45 -31.29 -13.49
CA LEU A 84 22.95 -32.06 -14.64
C LEU A 84 23.86 -31.93 -15.88
N CYS A 85 24.52 -30.79 -16.07
CA CYS A 85 25.50 -30.61 -17.14
C CYS A 85 26.69 -31.59 -17.05
N GLN A 86 27.03 -32.09 -15.85
CA GLN A 86 28.08 -33.10 -15.71
C GLN A 86 27.71 -34.44 -16.37
N TYR A 87 26.42 -34.72 -16.47
CA TYR A 87 25.89 -35.93 -17.09
C TYR A 87 25.53 -35.74 -18.57
N TYR A 88 25.67 -34.52 -19.09
CA TYR A 88 25.38 -34.23 -20.48
C TYR A 88 26.55 -34.69 -21.37
N ASP A 89 26.27 -35.66 -22.25
CA ASP A 89 27.20 -36.08 -23.31
C ASP A 89 26.72 -35.54 -24.67
N PRO A 90 27.40 -34.53 -25.25
CA PRO A 90 27.01 -33.98 -26.54
C PRO A 90 27.20 -34.97 -27.70
N VAL A 91 28.08 -35.96 -27.55
CA VAL A 91 28.38 -36.94 -28.61
C VAL A 91 27.22 -37.91 -28.80
N ALA A 92 26.46 -38.20 -27.74
CA ALA A 92 25.27 -39.04 -27.79
C ALA A 92 24.16 -38.47 -28.70
N LEU A 93 24.17 -37.15 -28.96
CA LEU A 93 23.20 -36.49 -29.84
C LEU A 93 23.56 -36.60 -31.33
N ARG A 94 24.76 -37.07 -31.66
CA ARG A 94 25.23 -37.20 -33.04
C ARG A 94 24.56 -38.41 -33.70
N LEU A 95 23.93 -38.21 -34.86
CA LEU A 95 23.44 -39.33 -35.66
C LEU A 95 24.62 -40.18 -36.18
N PRO A 96 24.45 -41.50 -36.33
CA PRO A 96 25.47 -42.35 -36.92
C PRO A 96 25.96 -41.82 -38.27
N PHE A 97 27.28 -41.85 -38.49
CA PHE A 97 27.95 -41.38 -39.73
C PHE A 97 27.83 -39.88 -40.06
N GLN A 98 27.23 -39.06 -39.21
CA GLN A 98 27.23 -37.59 -39.36
C GLN A 98 28.26 -36.93 -38.43
N PRO A 99 28.83 -35.77 -38.80
CA PRO A 99 29.69 -35.00 -37.91
C PRO A 99 28.90 -34.44 -36.71
N LEU A 100 29.57 -34.19 -35.60
CA LEU A 100 28.96 -33.54 -34.44
C LEU A 100 28.75 -32.06 -34.75
N ASP A 101 27.54 -31.56 -34.52
CA ASP A 101 27.19 -30.15 -34.68
C ASP A 101 27.72 -29.34 -33.48
N ASP A 102 28.45 -28.26 -33.76
CA ASP A 102 29.06 -27.37 -32.77
C ASP A 102 28.03 -26.69 -31.86
N LYS A 103 26.76 -26.63 -32.29
CA LYS A 103 25.66 -26.09 -31.48
C LYS A 103 25.46 -26.81 -30.14
N TYR A 104 25.80 -28.10 -30.06
CA TYR A 104 25.52 -28.93 -28.88
C TYR A 104 26.70 -29.04 -27.92
N ARG A 105 27.83 -28.40 -28.22
CA ARG A 105 28.98 -28.28 -27.33
C ARG A 105 28.67 -27.18 -26.30
N LEU A 106 28.32 -27.58 -25.08
CA LEU A 106 28.29 -26.70 -23.91
C LEU A 106 29.71 -26.17 -23.62
#